data_AF-T1GSC6-F1
#
_entry.id   AF-T1GSC6-F1
#
_cell.length_a   1.000
_cell.length_b   1.000
_cell.length_c   1.000
_cell.angle_alpha   90.00
_cell.angle_beta   90.00
_cell.angle_gamma   90.00
#
_symmetry.space_group_name_H-M   'P 1'
#
loop_
_entity.id
_entity.type
_entity.pdbx_description
1 polymer ?
#
loop_
_entity_poly.entity_id
_entity_poly.type
_entity_poly.pdbx_seq_one_letter_code
_entity_poly.pdbx_strand_id
1 'polypeptide(L)'
;MEQLLNKNIRSIILTSGTLAPLKPLIAELAFPVSHRLENPHIVNSSQVFVKVVSSGPDKEPLISNYENRNNPKYLSSLARTILAFAPLVPGGLLVFFPSYPLMKTCMDSWQANGLWSQISKHKQIFVEPRGKEAFNQTMTEYYQAIADPNLKGAIFLAVCRGKVSEGLDFADRNGRAVIITGLPFPPLKDPKVVLKKQYLNNNRTVENELLSGMIEASRAVNQAIGRVIRHRYDYGAILLCDMRFNQSNQKNQLSSWIQGHLKGPQPKNFGSIIPELSKFFKNAEKTVS
;
A
#
# COMPACT_ATOMS: atom_id res chain seq x y z
N MET A 1 -13.61 -25.04 2.09
CA MET A 1 -13.69 -25.32 3.53
C MET A 1 -14.52 -26.56 3.82
N GLU A 2 -15.64 -26.82 3.14
CA GLU A 2 -16.43 -28.05 3.31
C GLU A 2 -15.61 -29.34 3.23
N GLN A 3 -14.69 -29.46 2.27
CA GLN A 3 -13.79 -30.61 2.19
C GLN A 3 -12.87 -30.78 3.41
N LEU A 4 -12.50 -29.69 4.10
CA LEU A 4 -11.72 -29.75 5.34
C LEU A 4 -12.60 -30.14 6.52
N LEU A 5 -13.85 -29.67 6.55
CA LEU A 5 -14.84 -30.05 7.57
C LEU A 5 -15.19 -31.54 7.47
N ASN A 6 -15.27 -32.07 6.25
CA ASN A 6 -15.54 -33.49 5.99
C ASN A 6 -14.39 -34.43 6.39
N LYS A 7 -13.24 -33.89 6.84
CA LYS A 7 -12.07 -34.68 7.28
C LYS A 7 -12.04 -34.94 8.80
N ASN A 8 -13.12 -34.67 9.55
CA ASN A 8 -13.17 -34.84 11.02
C ASN A 8 -12.00 -34.14 11.76
N ILE A 9 -11.64 -32.93 11.32
CA ILE A 9 -10.57 -32.14 11.94
C ILE A 9 -11.05 -31.60 13.29
N ARG A 10 -10.28 -31.85 14.37
CA ARG A 10 -10.62 -31.39 15.73
C ARG A 10 -10.63 -29.86 15.87
N SER A 11 -9.69 -29.16 15.24
CA SER A 11 -9.56 -27.71 15.33
C SER A 11 -8.80 -27.13 14.13
N ILE A 12 -9.24 -25.98 13.63
CA ILE A 12 -8.56 -25.21 12.57
C ILE A 12 -8.20 -23.84 13.13
N ILE A 13 -6.93 -23.45 13.01
CA ILE A 13 -6.44 -22.13 13.40
C ILE A 13 -6.03 -21.38 12.13
N LEU A 14 -6.65 -20.23 11.90
CA LEU A 14 -6.34 -19.33 10.79
C LEU A 14 -5.53 -18.15 11.33
N THR A 15 -4.28 -18.03 10.91
CA THR A 15 -3.38 -16.94 11.33
C THR A 15 -2.84 -16.18 10.13
N SER A 16 -2.95 -14.84 10.14
CA SER A 16 -2.22 -13.97 9.23
C SER A 16 -2.19 -12.54 9.77
N GLY A 17 -1.11 -11.81 9.47
CA GLY A 17 -0.91 -10.42 9.88
C GLY A 17 -1.77 -9.40 9.13
N THR A 18 -2.47 -9.81 8.06
CA THR A 18 -3.25 -8.91 7.19
C THR A 18 -4.68 -9.41 6.96
N LEU A 19 -5.22 -10.22 7.88
CA LEU A 19 -6.59 -10.74 7.78
C LEU A 19 -7.68 -9.65 7.94
N ALA A 20 -7.30 -8.48 8.44
CA ALA A 20 -8.21 -7.36 8.60
C ALA A 20 -8.77 -6.88 7.24
N PRO A 21 -10.08 -6.59 7.16
CA PRO A 21 -11.09 -6.69 8.23
C PRO A 21 -11.56 -8.14 8.50
N LEU A 22 -11.65 -8.53 9.78
CA LEU A 22 -12.00 -9.90 10.20
C LEU A 22 -13.47 -10.27 9.98
N LYS A 23 -14.41 -9.36 10.28
CA LYS A 23 -15.86 -9.66 10.14
C LYS A 23 -16.21 -10.13 8.73
N PRO A 24 -15.80 -9.45 7.65
CA PRO A 24 -16.11 -9.90 6.31
C PRO A 24 -15.34 -11.17 5.90
N LEU A 25 -14.12 -11.38 6.41
CA LEU A 25 -13.43 -12.65 6.18
C LEU A 25 -14.22 -13.83 6.73
N ILE A 26 -14.76 -13.70 7.94
CA ILE A 26 -15.55 -14.75 8.58
C ILE A 26 -16.86 -15.00 7.79
N ALA A 27 -17.49 -13.94 7.26
CA ALA A 27 -18.62 -14.06 6.35
C ALA A 27 -18.27 -14.86 5.08
N GLU A 28 -17.12 -14.55 4.43
CA GLU A 28 -16.66 -15.29 3.23
C GLU A 28 -16.36 -16.77 3.51
N LEU A 29 -15.90 -17.08 4.71
CA LEU A 29 -15.58 -18.43 5.11
C LEU A 29 -16.83 -19.30 5.30
N ALA A 30 -18.00 -18.69 5.53
CA ALA A 30 -19.29 -19.35 5.70
C ALA A 30 -19.29 -20.47 6.76
N PHE A 31 -18.52 -20.30 7.85
CA PHE A 31 -18.52 -21.21 8.99
C PHE A 31 -18.37 -20.45 10.33
N PRO A 32 -18.89 -21.01 11.43
CA PRO A 32 -18.82 -20.36 12.74
C PRO A 32 -17.39 -20.31 13.27
N VAL A 33 -16.91 -19.09 13.56
CA VAL A 33 -15.61 -18.85 14.21
C VAL A 33 -15.85 -18.50 15.67
N SER A 34 -15.61 -19.46 16.56
CA SER A 34 -15.85 -19.34 18.01
C SER A 34 -14.90 -18.38 18.73
N HIS A 35 -13.64 -18.33 18.30
CA HIS A 35 -12.61 -17.50 18.93
C HIS A 35 -12.01 -16.55 17.89
N ARG A 36 -11.91 -15.27 18.27
CA ARG A 36 -11.32 -14.22 17.46
C ARG A 36 -10.29 -13.50 18.29
N LEU A 37 -9.09 -13.33 17.74
CA LEU A 37 -8.02 -12.60 18.37
C LEU A 37 -7.48 -11.58 17.38
N GLU A 38 -7.50 -10.31 17.76
CA GLU A 38 -6.86 -9.22 17.04
C GLU A 38 -5.93 -8.52 18.02
N ASN A 39 -4.62 -8.71 17.83
CA ASN A 39 -3.62 -8.10 18.69
C ASN A 39 -3.20 -6.74 18.12
N PRO A 40 -2.84 -5.77 18.99
CA PRO A 40 -2.17 -4.55 18.55
C PRO A 40 -0.90 -4.88 17.75
N HIS A 41 -0.52 -4.00 16.84
CA HIS A 41 0.73 -4.17 16.09
C HIS A 41 1.93 -4.08 17.04
N ILE A 42 3.00 -4.82 16.73
CA ILE A 42 4.20 -4.92 17.56
C ILE A 42 5.03 -3.62 17.66
N VAL A 43 4.63 -2.55 16.97
CA VAL A 43 5.40 -1.30 16.89
C VAL A 43 4.71 -0.17 17.61
N ASN A 44 5.52 0.70 18.21
CA ASN A 44 5.05 1.89 18.89
C ASN A 44 4.60 2.96 17.88
N SER A 45 3.73 3.87 18.30
CA SER A 45 3.24 4.96 17.46
C SER A 45 4.35 5.91 16.97
N SER A 46 5.49 5.96 17.66
CA SER A 46 6.66 6.74 17.25
C SER A 46 7.44 6.11 16.09
N GLN A 47 7.26 4.81 15.82
CA GLN A 47 7.96 4.06 14.78
C GLN A 47 7.22 4.12 13.43
N VAL A 48 5.99 4.65 13.41
CA VAL A 48 5.15 4.68 12.22
C VAL A 48 4.68 6.08 11.94
N PHE A 49 4.93 6.53 10.72
CA PHE A 49 4.33 7.76 10.20
C PHE A 49 3.25 7.42 9.19
N VAL A 50 1.98 7.77 9.47
CA VAL A 50 0.88 7.54 8.52
C VAL A 50 0.20 8.85 8.17
N LYS A 51 0.10 9.17 6.88
CA LYS A 51 -0.65 10.35 6.40
C LYS A 51 -1.42 10.06 5.12
N VAL A 52 -2.61 10.64 5.02
CA VAL A 52 -3.34 10.74 3.75
C VAL A 52 -2.87 12.00 3.02
N VAL A 53 -2.36 11.82 1.81
CA VAL A 53 -1.91 12.91 0.93
C VAL A 53 -3.02 13.14 -0.09
N SER A 54 -3.85 14.15 0.15
CA SER A 54 -5.07 14.41 -0.66
C SER A 54 -4.81 15.19 -1.94
N SER A 55 -3.75 15.98 -1.98
CA SER A 55 -3.34 16.78 -3.12
C SER A 55 -1.82 16.85 -3.17
N GLY A 56 -1.27 17.04 -4.37
CA GLY A 56 0.16 17.22 -4.55
C GLY A 56 0.66 18.62 -4.17
N PRO A 57 1.96 18.89 -4.35
CA PRO A 57 2.57 20.20 -4.07
C PRO A 57 1.92 21.36 -4.84
N ASP A 58 1.36 21.07 -6.00
CA ASP A 58 0.66 21.98 -6.91
C ASP A 58 -0.83 22.14 -6.59
N LYS A 59 -1.29 21.59 -5.45
CA LYS A 59 -2.69 21.57 -4.99
C LYS A 59 -3.65 20.78 -5.88
N GLU A 60 -3.16 20.09 -6.91
CA GLU A 60 -3.98 19.20 -7.72
C GLU A 60 -4.45 18.01 -6.87
N PRO A 61 -5.76 17.70 -6.86
CA PRO A 61 -6.28 16.53 -6.16
C PRO A 61 -5.66 15.22 -6.63
N LEU A 62 -5.17 14.42 -5.68
CA LEU A 62 -4.71 13.06 -5.96
C LEU A 62 -5.92 12.12 -5.89
N ILE A 63 -6.46 11.77 -7.06
CA ILE A 63 -7.60 10.85 -7.18
C ILE A 63 -7.30 9.84 -8.28
N SER A 64 -7.13 8.58 -7.89
CA SER A 64 -6.79 7.48 -8.79
C SER A 64 -8.05 6.70 -9.21
N ASN A 65 -8.98 7.38 -9.88
CA ASN A 65 -10.22 6.78 -10.40
C ASN A 65 -10.20 6.65 -11.93
N TYR A 66 -11.22 6.00 -12.50
CA TYR A 66 -11.29 5.75 -13.94
C TYR A 66 -11.31 7.03 -14.80
N GLU A 67 -11.92 8.10 -14.29
CA GLU A 67 -12.08 9.37 -14.99
C GLU A 67 -10.80 10.21 -14.96
N ASN A 68 -10.06 10.17 -13.84
CA ASN A 68 -8.91 11.03 -13.59
C ASN A 68 -7.57 10.34 -13.92
N ARG A 69 -7.53 9.02 -14.11
CA ARG A 69 -6.28 8.27 -14.37
C ARG A 69 -5.51 8.71 -15.63
N ASN A 70 -6.18 9.35 -16.58
CA ASN A 70 -5.56 9.89 -17.80
C ASN A 70 -5.40 11.41 -17.75
N ASN A 71 -5.80 12.07 -16.66
CA ASN A 71 -5.66 13.52 -16.51
C ASN A 71 -4.16 13.88 -16.36
N PRO A 72 -3.58 14.66 -17.30
CA PRO A 72 -2.17 15.03 -17.24
C PRO A 72 -1.76 15.80 -15.98
N LYS A 73 -2.70 16.57 -15.39
CA LYS A 73 -2.45 17.29 -14.14
C LYS A 73 -2.26 16.33 -12.97
N TYR A 74 -3.15 15.35 -12.83
CA TYR A 74 -3.03 14.29 -11.84
C TYR A 74 -1.73 13.49 -12.00
N LEU A 75 -1.42 13.05 -13.23
CA LEU A 75 -0.20 12.30 -13.52
C LEU A 75 1.05 13.07 -13.11
N SER A 76 1.12 14.36 -13.46
CA SER A 76 2.26 15.23 -13.11
C SER A 76 2.31 15.52 -11.61
N SER A 77 1.17 15.76 -10.97
CA SER A 77 1.07 16.03 -9.54
C SER A 77 1.51 14.83 -8.68
N LEU A 78 1.17 13.60 -9.11
CA LEU A 78 1.64 12.38 -8.45
C LEU A 78 3.17 12.24 -8.57
N ALA A 79 3.75 12.52 -9.73
CA ALA A 79 5.22 12.54 -9.87
C ALA A 79 5.88 13.60 -8.99
N ARG A 80 5.34 14.83 -8.94
CA ARG A 80 5.85 15.90 -8.07
C ARG A 80 5.75 15.52 -6.59
N THR A 81 4.70 14.81 -6.22
CA THR A 81 4.52 14.25 -4.87
C THR A 81 5.63 13.25 -4.54
N ILE A 82 5.91 12.29 -5.43
CA ILE A 82 7.00 11.33 -5.26
C ILE A 82 8.36 12.04 -5.23
N LEU A 83 8.57 13.02 -6.11
CA LEU A 83 9.80 13.82 -6.17
C LEU A 83 10.08 14.55 -4.86
N ALA A 84 9.04 15.09 -4.21
CA ALA A 84 9.19 15.78 -2.93
C ALA A 84 9.51 14.83 -1.76
N PHE A 85 9.03 13.58 -1.80
CA PHE A 85 9.29 12.60 -0.75
C PHE A 85 10.59 11.81 -0.96
N ALA A 86 11.00 11.57 -2.21
CA ALA A 86 12.20 10.81 -2.55
C ALA A 86 13.46 11.26 -1.78
N PRO A 87 13.83 12.55 -1.69
CA PRO A 87 15.02 12.96 -0.95
C PRO A 87 14.90 12.84 0.58
N LEU A 88 13.68 12.72 1.12
CA LEU A 88 13.41 12.67 2.57
C LEU A 88 13.43 11.26 3.14
N VAL A 89 13.10 10.26 2.31
CA VAL A 89 13.02 8.85 2.71
C VAL A 89 14.42 8.24 2.64
N PRO A 90 15.00 7.75 3.76
CA PRO A 90 16.24 6.99 3.72
C PRO A 90 16.02 5.61 3.10
N GLY A 91 16.97 5.06 2.33
CA GLY A 91 16.85 3.72 1.78
C GLY A 91 15.72 3.56 0.77
N GLY A 92 14.96 2.46 0.87
CA GLY A 92 13.93 2.05 -0.07
C GLY A 92 12.62 2.83 0.06
N LEU A 93 12.14 3.36 -1.06
CA LEU A 93 10.79 3.94 -1.22
C LEU A 93 9.95 3.06 -2.16
N LEU A 94 8.95 2.39 -1.62
CA LEU A 94 8.03 1.54 -2.39
C LEU A 94 6.85 2.37 -2.88
N VAL A 95 6.52 2.30 -4.16
CA VAL A 95 5.37 3.01 -4.75
C VAL A 95 4.45 1.99 -5.37
N PHE A 96 3.34 1.69 -4.70
CA PHE A 96 2.36 0.74 -5.18
C PHE A 96 1.23 1.41 -5.94
N PHE A 97 0.98 0.89 -7.14
CA PHE A 97 -0.12 1.27 -8.00
C PHE A 97 -1.30 0.31 -7.86
N PRO A 98 -2.53 0.80 -8.10
CA PRO A 98 -3.72 -0.04 -8.22
C PRO A 98 -3.63 -1.10 -9.33
N SER A 99 -2.93 -0.82 -10.43
CA SER A 99 -2.89 -1.70 -11.60
C SER A 99 -1.69 -1.40 -12.53
N TYR A 100 -1.26 -2.41 -13.29
CA TYR A 100 -0.20 -2.25 -14.30
C TYR A 100 -0.51 -1.20 -15.38
N PRO A 101 -1.74 -1.08 -15.92
CA PRO A 101 -2.04 -0.04 -16.91
C PRO A 101 -1.83 1.36 -16.36
N LEU A 102 -2.31 1.64 -15.15
CA LEU A 102 -2.12 2.95 -14.52
C LEU A 102 -0.64 3.24 -14.25
N MET A 103 0.10 2.26 -13.73
CA MET A 103 1.54 2.39 -13.53
C MET A 103 2.24 2.77 -14.83
N LYS A 104 1.94 2.06 -15.93
CA LYS A 104 2.49 2.35 -17.26
C LYS A 104 2.13 3.76 -17.73
N THR A 105 0.86 4.17 -17.65
CA THR A 105 0.43 5.53 -18.03
C THR A 105 1.18 6.61 -17.24
N CYS A 106 1.41 6.40 -15.95
CA CYS A 106 2.21 7.31 -15.13
C CYS A 106 3.66 7.36 -15.62
N MET A 107 4.29 6.20 -15.82
CA MET A 107 5.68 6.12 -16.31
C MET A 107 5.86 6.82 -17.65
N ASP A 108 5.02 6.51 -18.63
CA ASP A 108 5.08 7.08 -19.98
C ASP A 108 4.93 8.61 -19.92
N SER A 109 3.99 9.12 -19.10
CA SER A 109 3.80 10.56 -18.89
C SER A 109 5.00 11.22 -18.21
N TRP A 110 5.57 10.60 -17.18
CA TRP A 110 6.71 11.12 -16.43
C TRP A 110 7.99 11.14 -17.25
N GLN A 111 8.17 10.16 -18.14
CA GLN A 111 9.28 10.14 -19.09
C GLN A 111 9.12 11.26 -20.12
N ALA A 112 7.93 11.41 -20.71
CA ALA A 112 7.67 12.42 -21.73
C ALA A 112 7.83 13.87 -21.23
N ASN A 113 7.49 14.15 -19.96
CA ASN A 113 7.59 15.49 -19.39
C ASN A 113 8.86 15.74 -18.55
N GLY A 114 9.80 14.78 -18.54
CA GLY A 114 11.07 14.89 -17.81
C GLY A 114 10.98 14.79 -16.29
N LEU A 115 9.82 14.48 -15.69
CA LEU A 115 9.71 14.25 -14.25
C LEU A 115 10.40 12.96 -13.82
N TRP A 116 10.43 11.93 -14.68
CA TRP A 116 11.14 10.68 -14.42
C TRP A 116 12.62 10.91 -14.14
N SER A 117 13.28 11.72 -14.97
CA SER A 117 14.71 12.02 -14.80
C SER A 117 14.96 12.86 -13.55
N GLN A 118 14.05 13.78 -13.19
CA GLN A 118 14.13 14.54 -11.93
C GLN A 118 14.05 13.64 -10.70
N ILE A 119 13.12 12.67 -10.69
CA ILE A 119 13.02 11.69 -9.60
C ILE A 119 14.28 10.81 -9.56
N SER A 120 14.74 10.37 -10.73
CA SER A 120 15.90 9.47 -10.85
C SER A 120 17.21 10.09 -10.37
N LYS A 121 17.34 11.43 -10.41
CA LYS A 121 18.48 12.17 -9.82
C LYS A 121 18.59 12.00 -8.31
N HIS A 122 17.47 11.71 -7.61
CA HIS A 122 17.47 11.50 -6.17
C HIS A 122 17.61 10.03 -5.79
N LYS A 123 16.90 9.15 -6.51
CA LYS A 123 16.91 7.70 -6.29
C LYS A 123 16.67 6.98 -7.60
N GLN A 124 17.48 5.96 -7.88
CA GLN A 124 17.26 5.08 -9.02
C GLN A 124 15.88 4.40 -8.91
N ILE A 125 15.19 4.31 -10.05
CA ILE A 125 13.84 3.75 -10.12
C ILE A 125 13.89 2.35 -10.72
N PHE A 126 13.39 1.39 -9.96
CA PHE A 126 13.16 0.00 -10.39
C PHE A 126 11.67 -0.22 -10.60
N VAL A 127 11.31 -1.06 -11.57
CA VAL A 127 9.92 -1.30 -11.95
C VAL A 127 9.66 -2.80 -11.92
N GLU A 128 8.55 -3.21 -11.31
CA GLU A 128 8.14 -4.61 -11.24
C GLU A 128 8.01 -5.25 -12.64
N PRO A 129 8.85 -6.24 -12.99
CA PRO A 129 8.75 -6.93 -14.26
C PRO A 129 7.68 -8.03 -14.22
N ARG A 130 7.12 -8.34 -15.41
CA ARG A 130 6.10 -9.40 -15.55
C ARG A 130 6.70 -10.82 -15.52
N GLY A 131 7.94 -11.00 -15.97
CA GLY A 131 8.65 -12.29 -15.98
C GLY A 131 9.15 -12.71 -14.59
N LYS A 132 9.33 -14.02 -14.33
CA LYS A 132 9.89 -14.51 -13.04
C LYS A 132 11.40 -14.29 -12.95
N GLU A 133 12.14 -14.55 -14.01
CA GLU A 133 13.61 -14.40 -14.03
C GLU A 133 14.02 -12.93 -13.90
N ALA A 134 13.45 -12.06 -14.75
CA ALA A 134 13.67 -10.61 -14.67
C ALA A 134 13.32 -10.04 -13.28
N PHE A 135 12.35 -10.63 -12.58
CA PHE A 135 11.97 -10.19 -11.23
C PHE A 135 13.09 -10.39 -10.22
N ASN A 136 13.72 -11.56 -10.20
CA ASN A 136 14.81 -11.85 -9.27
C ASN A 136 16.02 -10.94 -9.56
N GLN A 137 16.30 -10.67 -10.84
CA GLN A 137 17.37 -9.76 -11.24
C GLN A 137 17.10 -8.33 -10.78
N THR A 138 15.93 -7.75 -11.14
CA THR A 138 15.55 -6.39 -10.72
C THR A 138 15.58 -6.23 -9.20
N MET A 139 15.19 -7.27 -8.46
CA MET A 139 15.21 -7.26 -7.00
C MET A 139 16.63 -7.25 -6.44
N THR A 140 17.53 -8.02 -7.06
CA THR A 140 18.96 -8.04 -6.69
C THR A 140 19.58 -6.66 -6.91
N GLU A 141 19.34 -6.05 -8.07
CA GLU A 141 19.83 -4.70 -8.40
C GLU A 141 19.25 -3.63 -7.46
N TYR A 142 17.99 -3.76 -7.06
CA TYR A 142 17.37 -2.89 -6.07
C TYR A 142 18.07 -2.94 -4.71
N TYR A 143 18.33 -4.16 -4.19
CA TYR A 143 19.04 -4.30 -2.92
C TYR A 143 20.48 -3.78 -2.99
N GLN A 144 21.17 -4.00 -4.11
CA GLN A 144 22.51 -3.45 -4.34
C GLN A 144 22.49 -1.91 -4.30
N ALA A 145 21.52 -1.28 -4.95
CA ALA A 145 21.36 0.18 -4.93
C ALA A 145 21.02 0.75 -3.54
N ILE A 146 20.39 -0.04 -2.66
CA ILE A 146 20.13 0.34 -1.26
C ILE A 146 21.36 0.17 -0.37
N ALA A 147 22.17 -0.85 -0.65
CA ALA A 147 23.39 -1.15 0.09
C ALA A 147 24.55 -0.20 -0.25
N ASP A 148 24.54 0.42 -1.44
CA ASP A 148 25.58 1.38 -1.84
C ASP A 148 25.56 2.63 -0.95
N PRO A 149 26.64 2.91 -0.18
CA PRO A 149 26.71 4.05 0.71
C PRO A 149 26.76 5.40 -0.03
N ASN A 150 27.11 5.42 -1.32
CA ASN A 150 27.11 6.63 -2.15
C ASN A 150 25.70 7.01 -2.62
N LEU A 151 24.75 6.06 -2.57
CA LEU A 151 23.37 6.28 -2.93
C LEU A 151 22.51 6.53 -1.68
N LYS A 152 21.48 7.35 -1.83
CA LYS A 152 20.51 7.57 -0.74
C LYS A 152 19.47 6.45 -0.66
N GLY A 153 19.56 5.43 -1.50
CA GLY A 153 18.62 4.33 -1.68
C GLY A 153 17.91 4.36 -3.04
N ALA A 154 16.83 3.59 -3.16
CA ALA A 154 16.16 3.33 -4.44
C ALA A 154 14.63 3.41 -4.33
N ILE A 155 13.96 3.63 -5.46
CA ILE A 155 12.51 3.57 -5.60
C ILE A 155 12.11 2.28 -6.30
N PHE A 156 11.09 1.60 -5.79
CA PHE A 156 10.50 0.43 -6.46
C PHE A 156 9.05 0.69 -6.82
N LEU A 157 8.73 0.72 -8.12
CA LEU A 157 7.36 0.83 -8.62
C LEU A 157 6.76 -0.57 -8.78
N ALA A 158 5.65 -0.83 -8.09
CA ALA A 158 4.98 -2.13 -8.09
C ALA A 158 3.47 -2.01 -8.09
N VAL A 159 2.74 -3.12 -8.19
CA VAL A 159 1.28 -3.16 -8.10
C VAL A 159 0.84 -3.84 -6.78
N CYS A 160 -0.22 -3.36 -6.13
CA CYS A 160 -0.69 -3.89 -4.82
C CYS A 160 -1.14 -5.37 -4.84
N ARG A 161 -1.31 -5.96 -6.04
CA ARG A 161 -1.65 -7.39 -6.27
C ARG A 161 -0.61 -8.03 -7.21
N GLY A 162 0.60 -7.49 -7.20
CA GLY A 162 1.73 -7.99 -7.94
C GLY A 162 2.53 -9.01 -7.15
N LYS A 163 3.63 -9.47 -7.74
CA LYS A 163 4.58 -10.39 -7.09
C LYS A 163 5.26 -9.72 -5.91
N VAL A 164 5.57 -8.43 -6.03
CA VAL A 164 6.19 -7.63 -4.96
C VAL A 164 5.32 -7.59 -3.71
N SER A 165 4.00 -7.47 -3.86
CA SER A 165 3.06 -7.38 -2.74
C SER A 165 2.79 -8.72 -2.04
N GLU A 166 3.00 -9.86 -2.72
CA GLU A 166 2.64 -11.19 -2.20
C GLU A 166 3.83 -11.93 -1.59
N GLY A 167 5.04 -11.84 -2.15
CA GLY A 167 6.12 -12.78 -1.85
C GLY A 167 7.44 -12.22 -1.29
N LEU A 168 7.64 -10.89 -1.28
CA LEU A 168 8.93 -10.31 -0.89
C LEU A 168 8.90 -9.59 0.46
N ASP A 169 10.05 -9.56 1.11
CA ASP A 169 10.25 -8.87 2.37
C ASP A 169 11.14 -7.64 2.22
N PHE A 170 10.63 -6.47 2.65
CA PHE A 170 11.30 -5.18 2.57
C PHE A 170 11.62 -4.64 3.98
N ALA A 171 12.26 -5.47 4.79
CA ALA A 171 12.66 -5.10 6.14
C ALA A 171 13.70 -3.94 6.15
N ASP A 172 13.64 -3.13 7.20
CA ASP A 172 14.64 -2.11 7.48
C ASP A 172 14.85 -1.10 6.33
N ARG A 173 16.11 -0.96 5.89
CA ARG A 173 16.51 -0.04 4.83
C ARG A 173 15.90 -0.39 3.48
N ASN A 174 15.44 -1.63 3.30
CA ASN A 174 14.85 -2.07 2.03
C ASN A 174 13.47 -1.47 1.79
N GLY A 175 12.78 -0.97 2.81
CA GLY A 175 11.46 -0.37 2.65
C GLY A 175 11.13 0.58 3.80
N ARG A 176 11.73 1.77 3.82
CA ARG A 176 11.48 2.78 4.86
C ARG A 176 10.22 3.60 4.63
N ALA A 177 9.72 3.63 3.41
CA ALA A 177 8.42 4.21 3.13
C ALA A 177 7.67 3.45 2.05
N VAL A 178 6.34 3.50 2.16
CA VAL A 178 5.41 3.07 1.12
C VAL A 178 4.50 4.22 0.73
N ILE A 179 4.36 4.43 -0.58
CA ILE A 179 3.34 5.27 -1.20
C ILE A 179 2.29 4.36 -1.83
N ILE A 180 1.03 4.51 -1.42
CA ILE A 180 -0.11 3.88 -2.07
C ILE A 180 -0.77 4.93 -2.95
N THR A 181 -0.68 4.78 -4.27
CA THR A 181 -1.13 5.81 -5.24
C THR A 181 -2.63 5.76 -5.54
N GLY A 182 -3.37 4.83 -4.93
CA GLY A 182 -4.80 4.69 -5.15
C GLY A 182 -5.39 3.43 -4.53
N LEU A 183 -6.71 3.30 -4.64
CA LEU A 183 -7.43 2.12 -4.17
C LEU A 183 -7.35 0.99 -5.23
N PRO A 184 -6.78 -0.18 -4.91
CA PRO A 184 -6.62 -1.32 -5.83
C PRO A 184 -7.93 -2.11 -5.96
N PHE A 185 -8.97 -1.47 -6.50
CA PHE A 185 -10.23 -2.13 -6.79
C PHE A 185 -10.05 -3.24 -7.84
N PRO A 186 -10.75 -4.37 -7.69
CA PRO A 186 -10.78 -5.39 -8.72
C PRO A 186 -11.27 -4.81 -10.06
N PRO A 187 -10.76 -5.29 -11.21
CA PRO A 187 -11.23 -4.82 -12.51
C PRO A 187 -12.72 -5.12 -12.69
N LEU A 188 -13.54 -4.07 -12.86
CA LEU A 188 -15.01 -4.19 -12.91
C LEU A 188 -15.51 -5.03 -14.10
N LYS A 189 -14.72 -5.14 -15.17
CA LYS A 189 -15.04 -5.90 -16.38
C LYS A 189 -14.47 -7.32 -16.40
N ASP A 190 -13.73 -7.72 -15.36
CA ASP A 190 -13.22 -9.09 -15.26
C ASP A 190 -14.40 -10.06 -15.07
N PRO A 191 -14.56 -11.10 -15.90
CA PRO A 191 -15.66 -12.05 -15.77
C PRO A 191 -15.77 -12.67 -14.37
N LYS A 192 -14.64 -12.97 -13.70
CA LYS A 192 -14.65 -13.53 -12.34
C LYS A 192 -15.18 -12.53 -11.33
N VAL A 193 -14.83 -11.24 -11.47
CA VAL A 193 -15.33 -10.18 -10.59
C VAL A 193 -16.83 -9.97 -10.79
N VAL A 194 -17.28 -9.96 -12.06
CA VAL A 194 -18.71 -9.84 -12.41
C VAL A 194 -19.49 -11.02 -11.84
N LEU A 195 -19.04 -12.24 -12.07
CA LEU A 195 -19.69 -13.46 -11.58
C LEU A 195 -19.69 -13.53 -10.04
N LYS A 196 -18.58 -13.18 -9.38
CA LYS A 196 -18.53 -13.11 -7.90
C LYS A 196 -19.54 -12.08 -7.38
N LYS A 197 -19.63 -10.91 -8.01
CA LYS A 197 -20.58 -9.86 -7.62
C LYS A 197 -22.03 -10.31 -7.82
N GLN A 198 -22.34 -10.99 -8.92
CA GLN A 198 -23.66 -11.58 -9.17
C GLN A 198 -24.00 -12.64 -8.12
N TYR A 199 -23.07 -13.54 -7.81
CA TYR A 199 -23.25 -14.57 -6.79
C TYR A 199 -23.52 -13.96 -5.41
N LEU A 200 -22.70 -12.98 -4.98
CA LEU A 200 -22.88 -12.30 -3.70
C LEU A 200 -24.19 -11.53 -3.62
N ASN A 201 -24.65 -10.95 -4.74
CA ASN A 201 -25.94 -10.27 -4.81
C ASN A 201 -27.13 -11.25 -4.73
N ASN A 202 -27.03 -12.41 -5.38
CA ASN A 202 -28.09 -13.41 -5.36
C ASN A 202 -28.16 -14.17 -4.03
N ASN A 203 -27.04 -14.30 -3.32
CA ASN A 203 -26.92 -14.98 -2.03
C ASN A 203 -26.64 -13.98 -0.88
N ARG A 204 -27.31 -12.81 -0.92
CA ARG A 204 -27.14 -11.79 0.11
C ARG A 204 -27.61 -12.31 1.46
N THR A 205 -26.71 -12.24 2.43
CA THR A 205 -26.98 -12.40 3.86
C THR A 205 -26.54 -11.12 4.55
N VAL A 206 -27.01 -10.87 5.78
CA VAL A 206 -26.54 -9.73 6.61
C VAL A 206 -25.02 -9.72 6.74
N GLU A 207 -24.39 -10.91 6.70
CA GLU A 207 -22.93 -11.08 6.76
C GLU A 207 -22.24 -10.82 5.43
N ASN A 208 -22.88 -11.19 4.30
CA ASN A 208 -22.36 -10.98 2.94
C ASN A 208 -22.58 -9.55 2.42
N GLU A 209 -23.47 -8.74 3.00
CA GLU A 209 -23.64 -7.32 2.63
C GLU A 209 -22.36 -6.50 2.83
N LEU A 210 -21.51 -6.94 3.77
CA LEU A 210 -20.21 -6.33 4.00
C LEU A 210 -19.26 -6.59 2.82
N LEU A 211 -19.41 -7.71 2.11
CA LEU A 211 -18.55 -8.19 1.02
C LEU A 211 -18.71 -7.32 -0.24
N SER A 212 -17.80 -6.37 -0.37
CA SER A 212 -17.71 -5.46 -1.50
C SER A 212 -16.30 -5.44 -2.06
N GLY A 213 -16.16 -4.92 -3.29
CA GLY A 213 -14.83 -4.66 -3.89
C GLY A 213 -13.95 -3.74 -3.02
N MET A 214 -14.54 -3.02 -2.06
CA MET A 214 -13.83 -2.23 -1.06
C MET A 214 -13.00 -3.11 -0.12
N ILE A 215 -13.51 -4.25 0.36
CA ILE A 215 -12.72 -5.16 1.21
C ILE A 215 -11.55 -5.72 0.45
N GLU A 216 -11.76 -6.14 -0.80
CA GLU A 216 -10.66 -6.66 -1.62
C GLU A 216 -9.59 -5.59 -1.87
N ALA A 217 -10.00 -4.34 -2.09
CA ALA A 217 -9.07 -3.22 -2.21
C ALA A 217 -8.31 -2.97 -0.90
N SER A 218 -8.99 -2.94 0.24
CA SER A 218 -8.38 -2.70 1.55
C SER A 218 -7.42 -3.82 1.96
N ARG A 219 -7.72 -5.08 1.64
CA ARG A 219 -6.79 -6.21 1.87
C ARG A 219 -5.49 -6.03 1.08
N ALA A 220 -5.57 -5.67 -0.19
CA ALA A 220 -4.37 -5.43 -1.01
C ALA A 220 -3.55 -4.22 -0.49
N VAL A 221 -4.21 -3.17 0.01
CA VAL A 221 -3.53 -2.05 0.67
C VAL A 221 -2.85 -2.49 1.97
N ASN A 222 -3.55 -3.24 2.83
CA ASN A 222 -2.99 -3.77 4.08
C ASN A 222 -1.79 -4.69 3.81
N GLN A 223 -1.83 -5.50 2.74
CA GLN A 223 -0.71 -6.34 2.33
C GLN A 223 0.51 -5.54 1.88
N ALA A 224 0.31 -4.47 1.10
CA ALA A 224 1.39 -3.58 0.68
C ALA A 224 2.01 -2.83 1.87
N ILE A 225 1.17 -2.36 2.81
CA ILE A 225 1.62 -1.64 4.01
C ILE A 225 2.40 -2.56 4.96
N GLY A 226 1.97 -3.81 5.12
CA GLY A 226 2.65 -4.80 5.97
C GLY A 226 4.06 -5.19 5.51
N ARG A 227 4.56 -4.61 4.41
CA ARG A 227 5.93 -4.81 3.90
C ARG A 227 6.96 -3.84 4.49
N VAL A 228 6.53 -2.70 5.02
CA VAL A 228 7.40 -1.61 5.51
C VAL A 228 7.80 -1.78 6.97
N ILE A 229 7.02 -2.54 7.76
CA ILE A 229 7.24 -2.69 9.19
C ILE A 229 7.18 -4.17 9.53
N ARG A 230 8.32 -4.76 9.89
CA ARG A 230 8.43 -6.22 10.07
C ARG A 230 8.64 -6.69 11.49
N HIS A 231 9.40 -5.95 12.27
CA HIS A 231 9.73 -6.35 13.65
C HIS A 231 9.59 -5.20 14.63
N ARG A 232 9.63 -5.53 15.92
CA ARG A 232 9.48 -4.58 17.04
C ARG A 232 10.43 -3.38 17.00
N TYR A 233 11.59 -3.51 16.35
CA TYR A 233 12.59 -2.45 16.22
C TYR A 233 12.56 -1.72 14.87
N ASP A 234 11.59 -2.04 14.00
CA ASP A 234 11.53 -1.45 12.66
C ASP A 234 10.79 -0.11 12.69
N TYR A 235 10.98 0.71 11.67
CA TYR A 235 10.25 1.96 11.50
C TYR A 235 10.05 2.28 10.02
N GLY A 236 8.94 2.98 9.74
CA GLY A 236 8.68 3.43 8.39
C GLY A 236 7.48 4.34 8.23
N ALA A 237 7.37 4.91 7.04
CA ALA A 237 6.32 5.84 6.66
C ALA A 237 5.33 5.22 5.66
N ILE A 238 4.05 5.53 5.83
CA ILE A 238 2.94 5.10 4.99
C ILE A 238 2.23 6.35 4.50
N LEU A 239 2.31 6.59 3.20
CA LEU A 239 1.76 7.75 2.53
C LEU A 239 0.64 7.30 1.59
N LEU A 240 -0.60 7.60 1.98
CA LEU A 240 -1.80 7.24 1.23
C LEU A 240 -2.13 8.37 0.26
N CYS A 241 -1.59 8.31 -0.96
CA CYS A 241 -1.69 9.34 -2.00
C CYS A 241 -2.97 9.24 -2.82
N ASP A 242 -4.11 9.25 -2.13
CA ASP A 242 -5.43 9.36 -2.75
C ASP A 242 -6.42 9.97 -1.73
N MET A 243 -7.10 11.07 -2.08
CA MET A 243 -7.99 11.73 -1.13
C MET A 243 -9.17 10.86 -0.68
N ARG A 244 -9.53 9.79 -1.42
CA ARG A 244 -10.60 8.88 -1.01
C ARG A 244 -10.27 8.15 0.30
N PHE A 245 -8.99 8.02 0.67
CA PHE A 245 -8.60 7.50 1.98
C PHE A 245 -9.04 8.39 3.16
N ASN A 246 -9.50 9.63 2.92
CA ASN A 246 -10.11 10.44 3.97
C ASN A 246 -11.53 10.03 4.34
N GLN A 247 -12.22 9.30 3.47
CA GLN A 247 -13.59 8.86 3.71
C GLN A 247 -13.63 7.84 4.86
N SER A 248 -14.61 7.99 5.76
CA SER A 248 -14.73 7.14 6.96
C SER A 248 -14.86 5.65 6.62
N ASN A 249 -15.56 5.33 5.54
CA ASN A 249 -15.68 3.96 5.05
C ASN A 249 -14.31 3.36 4.67
N GLN A 250 -13.41 4.11 4.03
CA GLN A 250 -12.08 3.61 3.66
C GLN A 250 -11.19 3.48 4.89
N LYS A 251 -11.21 4.48 5.80
CA LYS A 251 -10.44 4.42 7.05
C LYS A 251 -10.79 3.20 7.89
N ASN A 252 -12.08 2.89 8.01
CA ASN A 252 -12.57 1.76 8.81
C ASN A 252 -12.19 0.37 8.25
N GLN A 253 -11.73 0.30 7.01
CA GLN A 253 -11.32 -0.96 6.35
C GLN A 253 -9.81 -1.20 6.42
N LEU A 254 -9.02 -0.19 6.81
CA LEU A 254 -7.59 -0.35 7.08
C LEU A 254 -7.38 -1.10 8.40
N SER A 255 -6.19 -1.69 8.58
CA SER A 255 -5.85 -2.39 9.82
C SER A 255 -5.96 -1.46 11.05
N SER A 256 -6.44 -1.99 12.18
CA SER A 256 -6.73 -1.21 13.41
C SER A 256 -5.56 -0.34 13.89
N TRP A 257 -4.32 -0.85 13.78
CA TRP A 257 -3.12 -0.10 14.14
C TRP A 257 -2.87 1.12 13.22
N ILE A 258 -3.25 1.06 11.95
CA ILE A 258 -3.16 2.20 11.01
C ILE A 258 -4.25 3.22 11.35
N GLN A 259 -5.46 2.75 11.66
CA GLN A 259 -6.58 3.62 12.00
C GLN A 259 -6.26 4.57 13.16
N GLY A 260 -5.52 4.10 14.17
CA GLY A 260 -5.05 4.94 15.28
C GLY A 260 -4.26 6.17 14.83
N HIS A 261 -3.36 5.99 13.85
CA HIS A 261 -2.55 7.07 13.29
C HIS A 261 -3.36 8.04 12.40
N LEU A 262 -4.47 7.57 11.82
CA LEU A 262 -5.36 8.37 10.98
C LEU A 262 -6.43 9.16 11.74
N LYS A 263 -6.59 8.92 13.05
CA LYS A 263 -7.51 9.67 13.92
C LYS A 263 -6.93 11.01 14.41
N GLY A 264 -5.63 11.21 14.30
CA GLY A 264 -4.97 12.48 14.64
C GLY A 264 -5.27 13.61 13.65
N PRO A 265 -4.84 14.85 13.96
CA PRO A 265 -5.02 16.00 13.08
C PRO A 265 -4.43 15.70 11.69
N GLN A 266 -5.30 15.78 10.68
CA GLN A 266 -4.91 15.56 9.30
C GLN A 266 -4.19 16.81 8.76
N PRO A 267 -3.18 16.63 7.90
CA PRO A 267 -2.42 17.75 7.35
C PRO A 267 -3.35 18.64 6.54
N LYS A 268 -3.31 19.96 6.81
CA LYS A 268 -4.15 20.95 6.09
C LYS A 268 -3.77 21.07 4.62
N ASN A 269 -2.50 20.81 4.30
CA ASN A 269 -1.96 20.87 2.94
C ASN A 269 -0.68 20.02 2.81
N PHE A 270 -0.26 19.77 1.57
CA PHE A 270 0.96 19.02 1.25
C PHE A 270 2.20 19.56 1.97
N GLY A 271 2.35 20.89 2.04
CA GLY A 271 3.51 21.55 2.64
C GLY A 271 3.74 21.20 4.11
N SER A 272 2.68 20.91 4.87
CA SER A 272 2.81 20.47 6.27
C SER A 272 3.37 19.06 6.44
N ILE A 273 3.22 18.19 5.43
CA ILE A 273 3.65 16.78 5.51
C ILE A 273 5.17 16.67 5.41
N ILE A 274 5.80 17.53 4.62
CA ILE A 274 7.25 17.54 4.36
C ILE A 274 8.09 17.68 5.64
N PRO A 275 7.90 18.73 6.47
CA PRO A 275 8.67 18.88 7.72
C PRO A 275 8.33 17.79 8.73
N GLU A 276 7.07 17.32 8.79
CA GLU A 276 6.68 16.21 9.68
C GLU A 276 7.39 14.91 9.30
N LEU A 277 7.44 14.57 8.00
CA LEU A 277 8.11 13.38 7.50
C LEU A 277 9.64 13.44 7.73
N SER A 278 10.25 14.60 7.47
CA SER A 278 11.68 14.80 7.73
C SER A 278 12.00 14.65 9.23
N LYS A 279 11.17 15.22 10.11
CA LYS A 279 11.33 15.08 11.56
C LYS A 279 11.15 13.63 12.02
N PHE A 280 10.18 12.92 11.45
CA PHE A 280 9.95 11.50 11.74
C PHE A 280 11.22 10.67 11.48
N PHE A 281 11.79 10.73 10.27
CA PHE A 281 12.97 9.92 9.95
C PHE A 281 14.19 10.29 10.81
N LYS A 282 14.42 11.59 11.07
CA LYS A 282 15.49 12.03 11.97
C LYS A 282 15.35 11.51 13.40
N ASN A 283 14.12 11.40 13.90
CA ASN A 283 13.86 10.90 15.25
C ASN A 283 13.92 9.37 15.31
N ALA A 284 13.38 8.69 14.29
CA ALA A 284 13.38 7.24 14.21
C ALA A 284 14.81 6.69 14.13
N GLU A 285 15.68 7.31 13.32
CA GLU A 285 17.10 6.94 13.25
C GLU A 285 17.79 7.02 14.63
N LYS A 286 17.51 8.06 15.42
CA LYS A 286 18.07 8.22 16.78
C LYS A 286 17.52 7.27 17.83
N THR A 287 16.33 6.72 17.61
CA THR A 287 15.63 5.86 18.59
C THR A 287 15.97 4.39 18.37
N VAL A 288 16.41 4.02 17.16
CA VAL A 288 16.72 2.65 16.74
C VAL A 288 18.25 2.42 16.63
N SER A 289 19.06 3.47 16.73
CA SER A 289 20.52 3.39 16.93
C SER A 289 20.88 3.18 18.40
#